data_AF-A0A7X8LIY5-F1
#
_entry.id   AF-A0A7X8LIY5-F1
#
_cell.length_a   1.000
_cell.length_b   1.000
_cell.length_c   1.000
_cell.angle_alpha   90.00
_cell.angle_beta   90.00
_cell.angle_gamma   90.00
#
_symmetry.space_group_name_H-M   'P 1'
#
loop_
_entity.id
_entity.type
_entity.pdbx_description
1 polymer ?
#
loop_
_entity_poly.entity_id
_entity_poly.type
_entity_poly.pdbx_seq_one_letter_code
_entity_poly.pdbx_strand_id
1 'polypeptide(L)'
;TTHARVAMTASLVVVFILSVQSQGCGYGALKAKLCKVLHIIPLGIQSPTQLLSHPLRGAIFENWVVSEYLKQQLHRGMRPNLYFWRDSSGLEIDLLHEDAASIKAFEIKSGATFAADWTGNLQKWCDLADMHQEIKTHLIYGGTKNFAFKGSHVSPWHQLPEL
;
A
#
# COMPACT_ATOMS: atom_id res chain seq x y z
N THR A 1 8.00 16.55 -21.00
CA THR A 1 7.83 17.45 -19.83
C THR A 1 6.36 17.52 -19.48
N THR A 2 5.88 16.62 -18.63
CA THR A 2 4.46 16.52 -18.29
C THR A 2 4.28 17.01 -16.86
N HIS A 3 3.60 18.13 -16.69
CA HIS A 3 3.30 18.71 -15.38
C HIS A 3 2.08 18.01 -14.78
N ALA A 4 2.25 17.35 -13.64
CA ALA A 4 1.13 16.89 -12.83
C ALA A 4 0.48 18.12 -12.16
N ARG A 5 -0.80 18.37 -12.45
CA ARG A 5 -1.62 19.34 -11.70
C ARG A 5 -2.48 18.55 -10.72
N VAL A 6 -2.33 18.84 -9.42
CA VAL A 6 -3.22 18.35 -8.36
C VAL A 6 -4.36 19.36 -8.23
N ALA A 7 -5.58 18.95 -8.53
CA ALA A 7 -6.78 19.72 -8.24
C ALA A 7 -7.48 19.08 -7.03
N MET A 8 -7.49 19.77 -5.89
CA MET A 8 -8.33 19.43 -4.74
C MET A 8 -9.63 20.22 -4.85
N THR A 9 -10.75 19.57 -5.17
CA THR A 9 -12.09 20.14 -5.01
C THR A 9 -12.95 19.21 -4.17
N ALA A 10 -13.74 19.80 -3.26
CA ALA A 10 -14.40 19.24 -2.07
C ALA A 10 -15.44 18.11 -2.25
N SER A 11 -15.23 17.21 -3.20
CA SER A 11 -15.97 15.94 -3.35
C SER A 11 -15.00 14.78 -3.60
N LEU A 12 -13.84 14.83 -2.94
CA LEU A 12 -12.63 14.06 -3.21
C LEU A 12 -12.87 12.54 -3.37
N VAL A 13 -12.93 12.08 -4.61
CA VAL A 13 -12.27 10.82 -4.99
C VAL A 13 -11.02 11.20 -5.76
N VAL A 14 -9.86 10.87 -5.22
CA VAL A 14 -8.58 11.31 -5.77
C VAL A 14 -8.24 10.48 -7.00
N VAL A 15 -8.26 11.10 -8.17
CA VAL A 15 -7.79 10.52 -9.43
C VAL A 15 -6.28 10.73 -9.52
N PHE A 16 -5.49 9.68 -9.34
CA PHE A 16 -4.06 9.67 -9.68
C PHE A 16 -3.82 8.88 -10.96
N ILE A 17 -3.51 9.58 -12.04
CA ILE A 17 -2.90 8.98 -13.24
C ILE A 17 -1.39 9.10 -13.05
N LEU A 18 -0.73 7.99 -12.69
CA LEU A 18 0.73 7.91 -12.71
C LEU A 18 1.17 6.95 -13.83
N SER A 19 2.11 7.45 -14.63
CA SER A 19 2.72 6.81 -15.79
C SER A 19 3.14 5.36 -15.51
N VAL A 20 2.62 4.40 -16.28
CA VAL A 20 3.18 3.05 -16.37
C VAL A 20 4.61 3.16 -16.92
N GLN A 21 5.60 2.93 -16.07
CA GLN A 21 6.94 2.60 -16.51
C GLN A 21 7.23 1.18 -16.05
N SER A 22 7.22 0.24 -16.99
CA SER A 22 7.78 -1.10 -16.77
C SER A 22 9.29 -0.96 -16.68
N GLN A 23 9.84 -0.94 -15.47
CA GLN A 23 11.28 -1.08 -15.29
C GLN A 23 11.56 -2.56 -15.07
N GLY A 24 12.34 -3.18 -15.97
CA GLY A 24 12.87 -4.52 -15.75
C GLY A 24 13.75 -4.48 -14.51
N CYS A 25 13.31 -5.11 -13.43
CA CYS A 25 14.05 -5.18 -12.18
C CYS A 25 14.55 -6.62 -12.01
N GLY A 26 15.76 -6.81 -11.48
CA GLY A 26 16.47 -8.09 -11.33
C GLY A 26 15.82 -9.15 -10.42
N TYR A 27 14.50 -9.05 -10.19
CA TYR A 27 13.71 -9.91 -9.31
C TYR A 27 12.66 -10.74 -10.07
N GLY A 28 12.74 -10.84 -11.41
CA GLY A 28 11.82 -11.65 -12.23
C GLY A 28 10.34 -11.25 -12.17
N ALA A 29 10.03 -10.02 -11.72
CA ALA A 29 8.67 -9.57 -11.41
C ALA A 29 8.35 -8.19 -12.02
N LEU A 30 7.05 -7.91 -12.18
CA LEU A 30 6.53 -6.63 -12.67
C LEU A 30 6.47 -5.63 -11.51
N LYS A 31 7.41 -4.68 -11.46
CA LYS A 31 7.26 -3.46 -10.64
C LYS A 31 6.39 -2.46 -11.41
N ALA A 32 5.20 -2.14 -10.91
CA ALA A 32 4.37 -1.08 -11.45
C ALA A 32 4.41 0.13 -10.52
N LYS A 33 4.92 1.26 -11.03
CA LYS A 33 4.83 2.55 -10.36
C LYS A 33 3.36 2.96 -10.29
N LEU A 34 2.79 2.97 -9.08
CA LEU A 34 1.40 3.36 -8.75
C LEU A 34 0.44 3.33 -9.96
N CYS A 35 0.18 2.12 -10.48
CA CYS A 35 -0.77 1.91 -11.57
C CYS A 35 -1.60 0.65 -11.35
N LYS A 36 -2.02 0.38 -10.10
CA LYS A 36 -3.38 -0.13 -9.95
C LYS A 36 -4.23 1.00 -10.49
N VAL A 37 -4.97 0.75 -11.57
CA VAL A 37 -6.18 1.53 -11.84
C VAL A 37 -6.97 1.40 -10.56
N LEU A 38 -6.80 2.37 -9.66
CA LEU A 38 -7.57 2.54 -8.46
C LEU A 38 -8.98 2.54 -9.02
N HIS A 39 -9.72 1.44 -8.82
CA HIS A 39 -11.12 1.39 -9.15
C HIS A 39 -11.73 2.46 -8.26
N ILE A 40 -11.80 3.68 -8.80
CA ILE A 40 -12.50 4.81 -8.26
C ILE A 40 -13.94 4.42 -8.47
N ILE A 41 -14.45 3.69 -7.50
CA ILE A 41 -15.86 3.37 -7.44
C ILE A 41 -16.44 4.65 -6.85
N PRO A 42 -17.23 5.44 -7.61
CA PRO A 42 -18.10 6.43 -6.99
C PRO A 42 -19.08 5.63 -6.15
N LEU A 43 -18.74 5.41 -4.89
CA LEU A 43 -19.37 4.40 -4.06
C LEU A 43 -20.84 4.71 -3.76
N GLY A 44 -21.31 5.93 -4.04
CA GLY A 44 -22.67 6.35 -3.71
C GLY A 44 -23.03 6.06 -2.25
N ILE A 45 -22.03 5.90 -1.38
CA ILE A 45 -22.22 5.55 0.03
C ILE A 45 -22.69 6.81 0.72
N GLN A 46 -23.94 6.80 1.15
CA GLN A 46 -24.59 7.93 1.82
C GLN A 46 -24.53 7.80 3.35
N SER A 47 -24.00 6.68 3.87
CA SER A 47 -23.91 6.42 5.31
C SER A 47 -22.68 5.57 5.69
N PRO A 48 -22.00 5.86 6.82
CA PRO A 48 -20.93 5.02 7.37
C PRO A 48 -21.34 3.56 7.61
N THR A 49 -22.62 3.30 7.92
CA THR A 49 -23.11 1.93 8.16
C THR A 49 -23.13 1.08 6.90
N GLN A 50 -23.35 1.68 5.73
CA GLN A 50 -23.32 0.98 4.44
C GLN A 50 -21.90 0.55 4.07
N LEU A 51 -20.87 1.27 4.53
CA LEU A 51 -19.47 0.92 4.33
C LEU A 51 -19.05 -0.32 5.12
N LEU A 52 -19.63 -0.54 6.31
CA LEU A 52 -19.28 -1.67 7.18
C LEU A 52 -19.66 -3.03 6.59
N SER A 53 -20.78 -3.09 5.86
CA SER A 53 -21.27 -4.30 5.19
C SER A 53 -20.92 -4.37 3.70
N HIS A 54 -20.27 -3.33 3.15
CA HIS A 54 -19.99 -3.28 1.73
C HIS A 54 -18.92 -4.32 1.34
N PRO A 55 -19.12 -5.11 0.27
CA PRO A 55 -18.11 -6.04 -0.24
C PRO A 55 -16.75 -5.38 -0.54
N LEU A 56 -16.77 -4.08 -0.85
CA LEU A 56 -15.58 -3.30 -1.21
C LEU A 56 -14.86 -2.67 -0.01
N ARG A 57 -15.32 -2.90 1.24
CA ARG A 57 -14.72 -2.31 2.44
C ARG A 57 -13.21 -2.54 2.51
N GLY A 58 -12.74 -3.74 2.15
CA GLY A 58 -11.33 -4.08 2.09
C GLY A 58 -10.55 -3.17 1.14
N ALA A 59 -10.96 -3.17 -0.14
CA ALA A 59 -10.33 -2.35 -1.17
C ALA A 59 -10.36 -0.84 -0.83
N ILE A 60 -11.44 -0.35 -0.21
CA ILE A 60 -11.54 1.05 0.21
C ILE A 60 -10.52 1.37 1.31
N PHE A 61 -10.40 0.49 2.29
CA PHE A 61 -9.44 0.64 3.39
C PHE A 61 -7.99 0.60 2.89
N GLU A 62 -7.67 -0.35 2.00
CA GLU A 62 -6.36 -0.43 1.34
C GLU A 62 -6.03 0.87 0.60
N ASN A 63 -6.96 1.34 -0.25
CA ASN A 63 -6.79 2.57 -1.02
C ASN A 63 -6.64 3.81 -0.11
N TRP A 64 -7.36 3.84 1.01
CA TRP A 64 -7.26 4.91 1.99
C TRP A 64 -5.87 4.95 2.61
N VAL A 65 -5.35 3.81 3.09
CA VAL A 65 -3.99 3.73 3.67
C VAL A 65 -2.92 4.16 2.66
N VAL A 66 -3.00 3.70 1.40
CA VAL A 66 -2.08 4.12 0.33
C VAL A 66 -2.15 5.63 0.08
N SER A 67 -3.36 6.20 0.12
CA SER A 67 -3.57 7.65 -0.05
C SER A 67 -2.98 8.45 1.10
N GLU A 68 -3.06 7.96 2.34
CA GLU A 68 -2.40 8.59 3.48
C GLU A 68 -0.88 8.62 3.31
N TYR A 69 -0.28 7.51 2.89
CA TYR A 69 1.15 7.43 2.60
C TYR A 69 1.59 8.37 1.48
N LEU A 70 0.81 8.45 0.42
CA LEU A 70 1.08 9.37 -0.68
C LEU A 70 1.02 10.83 -0.21
N LYS A 71 0.01 11.20 0.59
CA LYS A 71 -0.08 12.54 1.18
C LYS A 71 1.13 12.85 2.06
N GLN A 72 1.59 11.91 2.88
CA GLN A 72 2.78 12.09 3.72
C GLN A 72 4.02 12.44 2.87
N GLN A 73 4.29 11.72 1.78
CA GLN A 73 5.42 12.02 0.90
C GLN A 73 5.29 13.40 0.25
N LEU A 74 4.10 13.71 -0.28
CA LEU A 74 3.85 14.98 -0.97
C LEU A 74 3.93 16.19 -0.03
N HIS A 75 3.40 16.07 1.20
CA HIS A 75 3.51 17.13 2.21
C HIS A 75 4.95 17.37 2.66
N ARG A 76 5.81 16.34 2.62
CA ARG A 76 7.26 16.47 2.84
C ARG A 76 8.01 17.00 1.62
N GLY A 77 7.33 17.33 0.52
CA GLY A 77 7.95 17.78 -0.72
C GLY A 77 8.74 16.69 -1.46
N MET A 78 8.55 15.42 -1.06
CA MET A 78 9.28 14.29 -1.64
C MET A 78 8.57 13.74 -2.87
N ARG A 79 9.34 13.18 -3.79
CA ARG A 79 8.80 12.41 -4.90
C ARG A 79 8.31 11.05 -4.37
N PRO A 80 7.04 10.66 -4.57
CA PRO A 80 6.55 9.39 -4.08
C PRO A 80 7.23 8.20 -4.79
N ASN A 81 7.95 7.40 -4.01
CA ASN A 81 8.56 6.13 -4.42
C ASN A 81 7.73 4.95 -3.91
N LEU A 82 6.44 4.98 -4.23
CA LEU A 82 5.45 4.00 -3.82
C LEU A 82 5.06 3.10 -5.01
N TYR A 83 5.08 1.78 -4.81
CA TYR A 83 4.90 0.79 -5.87
C TYR A 83 3.93 -0.32 -5.44
N PHE A 84 3.18 -0.86 -6.39
CA PHE A 84 2.51 -2.14 -6.22
C PHE A 84 3.40 -3.24 -6.76
N TRP A 85 3.41 -4.39 -6.11
CA TRP A 85 4.21 -5.53 -6.55
C TRP A 85 3.39 -6.80 -6.60
N ARG A 86 3.58 -7.53 -7.69
CA ARG A 86 3.01 -8.86 -7.89
C ARG A 86 3.95 -9.70 -8.75
N ASP A 87 4.12 -10.96 -8.41
CA ASP A 87 4.84 -11.90 -9.26
C ASP A 87 3.92 -12.67 -10.22
N SER A 88 4.52 -13.49 -11.08
CA SER A 88 3.78 -14.38 -11.98
C SER A 88 3.07 -15.54 -11.27
N SER A 89 3.45 -15.86 -10.02
CA SER A 89 2.83 -16.95 -9.24
C SER A 89 1.54 -16.52 -8.54
N GLY A 90 1.29 -15.20 -8.45
CA GLY A 90 0.13 -14.61 -7.80
C GLY A 90 0.39 -14.10 -6.38
N LEU A 91 1.65 -14.06 -5.94
CA LEU A 91 2.04 -13.38 -4.70
C LEU A 91 1.92 -11.87 -4.91
N GLU A 92 1.16 -11.22 -4.03
CA GLU A 92 0.91 -9.78 -4.06
C GLU A 92 1.44 -9.12 -2.79
N ILE A 93 2.03 -7.93 -2.96
CA ILE A 93 2.34 -7.00 -1.88
C ILE A 93 1.59 -5.70 -2.16
N ASP A 94 0.75 -5.28 -1.20
CA ASP A 94 -0.16 -4.13 -1.36
C ASP A 94 0.58 -2.81 -1.59
N LEU A 95 1.73 -2.61 -0.96
CA LEU A 95 2.53 -1.40 -1.15
C LEU A 95 4.00 -1.67 -0.87
N LEU A 96 4.88 -1.18 -1.74
CA LEU A 96 6.32 -1.10 -1.51
C LEU A 96 6.74 0.37 -1.47
N HIS A 97 7.59 0.72 -0.51
CA HIS A 97 8.32 1.97 -0.48
C HIS A 97 9.81 1.67 -0.65
N GLU A 98 10.43 2.30 -1.65
CA GLU A 98 11.86 2.10 -1.96
C GLU A 98 12.65 3.36 -1.62
N ASP A 99 13.52 3.24 -0.63
CA ASP A 99 14.53 4.22 -0.24
C ASP A 99 15.91 3.79 -0.73
N ALA A 100 16.89 4.69 -0.66
CA ALA A 100 18.25 4.42 -1.12
C ALA A 100 18.90 3.19 -0.44
N ALA A 101 18.55 2.93 0.83
CA ALA A 101 19.17 1.88 1.65
C ALA A 101 18.21 0.76 2.07
N SER A 102 16.89 0.95 1.91
CA SER A 102 15.91 -0.01 2.41
C SER A 102 14.67 -0.10 1.53
N ILE A 103 14.06 -1.27 1.53
CA ILE A 103 12.73 -1.50 0.98
C ILE A 103 11.77 -1.80 2.12
N LYS A 104 10.70 -1.02 2.20
CA LYS A 104 9.60 -1.27 3.14
C LYS A 104 8.45 -1.90 2.37
N ALA A 105 8.05 -3.10 2.77
CA ALA A 105 6.90 -3.81 2.22
C ALA A 105 5.72 -3.75 3.19
N PHE A 106 4.55 -3.43 2.68
CA PHE A 106 3.33 -3.27 3.45
C PHE A 106 2.25 -4.21 2.92
N GLU A 107 1.63 -4.94 3.84
CA GLU A 107 0.37 -5.65 3.64
C GLU A 107 -0.72 -4.88 4.38
N ILE A 108 -1.90 -4.71 3.78
CA ILE A 108 -2.98 -3.90 4.35
C ILE A 108 -4.24 -4.76 4.49
N LYS A 109 -4.80 -4.81 5.70
CA LYS A 109 -5.99 -5.63 6.01
C LYS A 109 -7.03 -4.83 6.77
N SER A 110 -8.27 -4.79 6.27
CA SER A 110 -9.37 -4.09 6.95
C SER A 110 -9.91 -4.78 8.21
N GLY A 111 -9.44 -6.01 8.52
CA GLY A 111 -9.88 -6.77 9.68
C GLY A 111 -9.42 -6.14 11.00
N ALA A 112 -10.28 -6.17 12.02
CA ALA A 112 -9.98 -5.59 13.33
C ALA A 112 -9.16 -6.53 14.24
N THR A 113 -9.23 -7.83 13.98
CA THR A 113 -8.49 -8.85 14.73
C THR A 113 -7.39 -9.42 13.86
N PHE A 114 -6.15 -9.31 14.32
CA PHE A 114 -4.99 -9.88 13.64
C PHE A 114 -5.14 -11.39 13.45
N ALA A 115 -4.79 -11.87 12.26
CA ALA A 115 -4.65 -13.28 11.96
C ALA A 115 -3.21 -13.58 11.49
N ALA A 116 -2.64 -14.68 11.99
CA ALA A 116 -1.23 -15.02 11.82
C ALA A 116 -0.84 -15.35 10.36
N ASP A 117 -1.81 -15.67 9.52
CA ASP A 117 -1.65 -15.94 8.09
C ASP A 117 -1.47 -14.67 7.27
N TRP A 118 -1.86 -13.49 7.79
CA TRP A 118 -1.73 -12.21 7.07
C TRP A 118 -0.28 -11.83 6.80
N THR A 119 0.69 -12.28 7.60
CA THR A 119 2.12 -12.03 7.33
C THR A 119 2.73 -13.04 6.36
N GLY A 120 1.95 -14.02 5.87
CA GLY A 120 2.46 -15.08 5.01
C GLY A 120 2.99 -14.59 3.67
N ASN A 121 2.31 -13.62 3.05
CA ASN A 121 2.77 -13.02 1.78
C ASN A 121 4.05 -12.21 1.97
N LEU A 122 4.12 -11.41 3.05
CA LEU A 122 5.32 -10.65 3.41
C LEU A 122 6.52 -11.55 3.62
N GLN A 123 6.36 -12.69 4.31
CA GLN A 123 7.45 -13.64 4.52
C GLN A 123 7.94 -14.24 3.20
N LYS A 124 7.02 -14.72 2.35
CA LYS A 124 7.39 -15.27 1.03
C LYS A 124 8.09 -14.23 0.17
N TRP A 125 7.65 -12.98 0.24
CA TRP A 125 8.26 -11.89 -0.51
C TRP A 125 9.68 -11.58 0.00
N CYS A 126 9.90 -11.57 1.32
CA CYS A 126 11.25 -11.43 1.89
C CYS A 126 12.20 -12.51 1.38
N ASP A 127 11.74 -13.76 1.26
CA ASP A 127 12.56 -14.87 0.79
C ASP A 127 12.93 -14.73 -0.71
N LEU A 128 12.12 -14.01 -1.49
CA LEU A 128 12.35 -13.72 -2.91
C LEU A 128 13.15 -12.44 -3.16
N ALA A 129 13.12 -11.50 -2.23
CA ALA A 129 13.79 -10.23 -2.36
C ALA A 129 15.29 -10.40 -2.16
N ASP A 130 16.05 -10.17 -3.22
CA ASP A 130 17.51 -10.08 -3.25
C ASP A 130 18.05 -9.14 -2.15
N MET A 131 19.03 -9.63 -1.37
CA MET A 131 19.41 -9.10 -0.05
C MET A 131 20.34 -7.87 -0.11
N HIS A 132 20.39 -7.17 -1.24
CA HIS A 132 21.29 -6.03 -1.42
C HIS A 132 20.87 -4.77 -0.64
N GLN A 133 19.64 -4.76 -0.09
CA GLN A 133 19.08 -3.65 0.69
C GLN A 133 18.41 -4.18 1.97
N GLU A 134 18.30 -3.33 2.98
CA GLU A 134 17.59 -3.68 4.21
C GLU A 134 16.10 -3.83 3.93
N ILE A 135 15.51 -4.98 4.27
CA ILE A 135 14.09 -5.25 4.07
C ILE A 135 13.33 -5.07 5.38
N LYS A 136 12.29 -4.24 5.36
CA LYS A 136 11.36 -4.04 6.48
C LYS A 136 9.96 -4.41 6.06
N THR A 137 9.29 -5.24 6.85
CA THR A 137 7.92 -5.66 6.56
C THR A 137 6.94 -5.10 7.59
N HIS A 138 5.81 -4.62 7.10
CA HIS A 138 4.78 -3.96 7.88
C HIS A 138 3.42 -4.53 7.53
N LEU A 139 2.59 -4.77 8.53
CA LEU A 139 1.19 -5.16 8.35
C LEU A 139 0.31 -4.07 8.97
N ILE A 140 -0.46 -3.38 8.14
CA ILE A 140 -1.39 -2.35 8.56
C ILE A 140 -2.78 -2.96 8.68
N TYR A 141 -3.43 -2.80 9.83
CA TYR A 141 -4.75 -3.39 10.04
C TYR A 141 -5.75 -2.51 10.79
N GLY A 142 -7.01 -2.96 10.79
CA GLY A 142 -8.17 -2.29 11.38
C GLY A 142 -8.27 -2.35 12.91
N GLY A 143 -7.31 -2.98 13.61
CA GLY A 143 -7.36 -3.14 15.06
C GLY A 143 -6.69 -1.99 15.82
N THR A 144 -6.27 -2.27 17.06
CA THR A 144 -5.76 -1.26 17.99
C THR A 144 -4.38 -1.57 18.56
N LYS A 145 -3.93 -2.83 18.47
CA LYS A 145 -2.65 -3.28 19.03
C LYS A 145 -1.52 -3.07 18.04
N ASN A 146 -0.37 -2.68 18.56
CA ASN A 146 0.89 -2.55 17.83
C ASN A 146 1.90 -3.54 18.42
N PHE A 147 2.50 -4.40 17.58
CA PHE A 147 3.41 -5.46 18.02
C PHE A 147 4.22 -6.02 16.84
N ALA A 148 5.29 -6.75 17.11
CA ALA A 148 6.04 -7.50 16.11
C ALA A 148 5.56 -8.96 16.02
N PHE A 149 5.48 -9.52 14.82
CA PHE A 149 5.17 -10.92 14.57
C PHE A 149 5.98 -11.46 13.40
N LYS A 150 6.74 -12.54 13.63
CA LYS A 150 7.62 -13.17 12.61
C LYS A 150 8.52 -12.18 11.85
N GLY A 151 9.06 -11.18 12.55
CA GLY A 151 9.91 -10.14 11.94
C GLY A 151 9.15 -9.02 11.23
N SER A 152 7.83 -9.11 11.09
CA SER A 152 6.98 -8.03 10.57
C SER A 152 6.43 -7.16 11.69
N HIS A 153 6.37 -5.85 11.46
CA HIS A 153 5.77 -4.90 12.38
C HIS A 153 4.27 -4.73 12.08
N VAL A 154 3.43 -5.14 13.03
CA VAL A 154 1.96 -5.07 12.91
C VAL A 154 1.47 -3.79 13.57
N SER A 155 0.83 -2.91 12.80
CA SER A 155 0.42 -1.57 13.24
C SER A 155 -1.04 -1.28 12.94
N PRO A 156 -1.78 -0.67 13.86
CA PRO A 156 -3.12 -0.20 13.56
C PRO A 156 -3.04 1.00 12.60
N TRP A 157 -4.07 1.17 11.77
CA TRP A 157 -4.13 2.23 10.75
C TRP A 157 -3.99 3.66 11.29
N HIS A 158 -4.32 3.89 12.57
CA HIS A 158 -4.19 5.21 13.20
C HIS A 158 -2.79 5.46 13.79
N GLN A 159 -1.87 4.50 13.67
CA GLN A 159 -0.44 4.62 14.00
C GLN A 159 0.37 4.11 12.81
N LEU A 160 0.22 4.75 11.65
CA LEU A 160 0.97 4.36 10.46
C LEU A 160 2.48 4.49 10.72
N PRO A 161 3.28 3.45 10.43
CA PRO A 161 4.73 3.54 10.48
C PRO A 161 5.22 4.54 9.43
N GLU A 162 6.32 5.22 9.72
CA GLU A 162 6.87 6.21 8.81
C GLU A 162 7.50 5.57 7.56
N LEU A 163 7.27 6.23 6.41
CA LEU A 163 7.96 5.98 5.16
C LEU A 163 9.41 6.44 5.20
#